data_AF-A0A969KKG0-F1
#
_entry.id   AF-A0A969KKG0-F1
#
_cell.length_a   1.000
_cell.length_b   1.000
_cell.length_c   1.000
_cell.angle_alpha   90.00
_cell.angle_beta   90.00
_cell.angle_gamma   90.00
#
_symmetry.space_group_name_H-M   'P 1'
#
loop_
_entity.id
_entity.type
_entity.pdbx_description
1 polymer ?
#
loop_
_entity_poly.entity_id
_entity_poly.type
_entity_poly.pdbx_seq_one_letter_code
_entity_poly.pdbx_strand_id
1 'polypeptide(L)' 'MPKIDEVANSKELEIIDLYKALEGKGEYFPDDIHPNEQGAKLIAETVAKMVKKEK' A
#
# COMPACT_ATOMS: atom_id res chain seq x y z
N MET A 1 16.36 -3.34 6.40
CA MET A 1 15.22 -2.43 6.33
C MET A 1 15.09 -1.98 4.87
N PRO A 2 13.92 -2.07 4.23
CA PRO A 2 13.71 -1.50 2.90
C PRO A 2 14.30 -0.10 2.76
N LYS A 3 14.93 0.20 1.63
CA LYS A 3 15.60 1.50 1.41
C LYS A 3 14.63 2.69 1.50
N ILE A 4 13.35 2.45 1.18
CA ILE A 4 12.31 3.46 1.33
C ILE A 4 12.03 3.81 2.79
N ASP A 5 12.14 2.85 3.71
CA ASP A 5 11.99 3.07 5.15
C ASP A 5 13.10 3.95 5.71
N GLU A 6 14.34 3.75 5.25
CA GLU A 6 15.46 4.63 5.62
C GLU A 6 15.20 6.08 5.20
N VAL A 7 14.71 6.28 3.97
CA VAL A 7 14.38 7.62 3.47
C VAL A 7 13.22 8.25 4.24
N ALA A 8 12.14 7.50 4.50
CA ALA A 8 10.99 8.00 5.23
C ALA A 8 11.36 8.39 6.67
N ASN A 9 12.13 7.54 7.36
CA ASN A 9 12.64 7.84 8.69
C ASN A 9 13.52 9.10 8.70
N SER A 10 14.40 9.27 7.70
CA SER A 10 15.27 10.46 7.61
C SER A 10 14.51 11.77 7.36
N LYS A 11 13.27 11.68 6.88
CA LYS A 11 12.40 12.80 6.55
C LYS A 11 11.21 12.96 7.48
N GLU A 12 11.13 12.14 8.55
CA GLU A 12 9.99 12.12 9.47
C GLU A 12 8.64 11.89 8.75
N LEU A 13 8.65 11.03 7.74
CA LEU A 13 7.45 10.69 6.94
C LEU A 13 6.90 9.32 7.34
N GLU A 14 5.58 9.19 7.34
CA GLU A 14 4.92 7.90 7.46
C GLU A 14 4.98 7.11 6.13
N ILE A 15 5.03 5.78 6.21
CA ILE A 15 4.93 4.87 5.06
C ILE A 15 3.57 4.21 5.03
N ILE A 16 2.91 4.28 3.88
CA ILE A 16 1.75 3.44 3.55
C ILE A 16 2.27 2.18 2.86
N ASP A 17 2.40 1.10 3.62
CA ASP A 17 2.90 -0.19 3.13
C ASP A 17 1.78 -0.98 2.41
N LEU A 18 1.69 -0.77 1.10
CA LEU A 18 0.76 -1.51 0.24
C LEU A 18 1.21 -2.96 -0.02
N TYR A 19 2.50 -3.28 0.11
CA TYR A 19 2.98 -4.65 -0.03
C TYR A 19 2.34 -5.53 1.04
N LYS A 20 2.40 -5.10 2.31
CA LYS A 20 1.75 -5.80 3.42
C LYS A 20 0.23 -5.91 3.25
N ALA A 21 -0.41 -4.88 2.70
CA ALA A 21 -1.85 -4.91 2.44
C ALA A 21 -2.25 -5.94 1.36
N LEU A 22 -1.38 -6.18 0.39
CA LEU A 22 -1.60 -7.04 -0.77
C LEU A 22 -0.95 -8.43 -0.65
N GLU A 23 -0.22 -8.69 0.43
CA GLU A 23 0.46 -9.97 0.66
C GLU A 23 -0.54 -11.14 0.61
N GLY A 24 -0.22 -12.15 -0.20
CA GLY A 24 -1.07 -13.33 -0.40
C GLY A 24 -2.30 -13.10 -1.28
N LYS A 25 -2.44 -11.94 -1.93
CA LYS A 25 -3.59 -11.57 -2.79
C LYS A 25 -3.26 -11.63 -4.28
N GLY A 26 -2.53 -12.66 -4.71
CA GLY A 26 -2.14 -12.84 -6.11
C GLY A 26 -3.34 -12.91 -7.05
N GLU A 27 -4.49 -13.40 -6.57
CA GLU A 27 -5.75 -13.45 -7.31
C GLU A 27 -6.30 -12.08 -7.72
N TYR A 28 -5.80 -10.99 -7.12
CA TYR A 28 -6.16 -9.64 -7.53
C TYR A 28 -5.37 -9.14 -8.73
N PHE A 29 -4.37 -9.88 -9.22
CA PHE A 29 -3.49 -9.50 -10.33
C PHE A 29 -3.67 -10.47 -11.51
N PRO A 30 -4.72 -10.32 -12.34
CA PRO A 30 -5.06 -11.28 -13.39
C PRO A 30 -4.00 -11.44 -14.50
N ASP A 31 -3.11 -10.46 -14.67
CA ASP A 31 -1.99 -10.49 -15.61
C ASP A 31 -0.63 -10.47 -14.90
N ASP A 32 -0.60 -10.84 -13.63
CA ASP A 32 0.56 -10.82 -12.72
C ASP A 32 1.19 -9.43 -12.46
N ILE A 33 0.61 -8.34 -13.00
CA ILE A 33 1.18 -6.99 -12.91
C ILE A 33 0.15 -5.95 -12.42
N HIS A 34 -1.03 -5.91 -13.02
CA HIS A 34 -2.05 -4.90 -12.78
C HIS A 34 -3.17 -5.45 -11.90
N PRO A 35 -3.66 -4.69 -10.91
CA PRO A 35 -4.77 -5.13 -10.09
C PRO A 35 -6.10 -5.09 -10.85
N ASN A 36 -7.00 -6.01 -10.51
CA ASN A 36 -8.41 -5.95 -10.86
C ASN A 36 -9.18 -4.97 -9.94
N GLU A 37 -10.51 -4.90 -10.09
CA GLU A 37 -11.38 -4.02 -9.30
C GLU A 37 -11.22 -4.24 -7.78
N GLN A 38 -11.10 -5.49 -7.33
CA GLN A 38 -10.95 -5.82 -5.91
C GLN A 38 -9.59 -5.35 -5.37
N GLY A 39 -8.52 -5.56 -6.15
CA GLY A 39 -7.18 -5.07 -5.82
C GLY A 39 -7.13 -3.54 -5.74
N ALA A 40 -7.71 -2.85 -6.74
CA ALA A 40 -7.78 -1.40 -6.77
C ALA A 40 -8.57 -0.83 -5.57
N LYS A 41 -9.71 -1.46 -5.24
CA LYS A 41 -10.50 -1.09 -4.06
C LYS A 41 -9.71 -1.24 -2.76
N LEU A 42 -9.00 -2.35 -2.56
CA LEU A 42 -8.21 -2.58 -1.36
C LEU A 42 -7.06 -1.57 -1.21
N ILE A 43 -6.40 -1.21 -2.31
CA ILE A 43 -5.38 -0.15 -2.31
C ILE A 43 -6.02 1.17 -1.86
N ALA A 44 -7.15 1.55 -2.46
CA ALA A 44 -7.83 2.80 -2.15
C ALA A 44 -8.29 2.87 -0.69
N GLU A 45 -8.86 1.80 -0.15
CA GLU A 45 -9.29 1.73 1.25
C GLU A 45 -8.11 1.83 2.23
N THR A 46 -7.00 1.17 1.91
CA THR A 46 -5.77 1.21 2.72
C THR A 46 -5.19 2.63 2.78
N VAL A 47 -5.06 3.29 1.63
CA VAL A 47 -4.60 4.69 1.56
C VAL A 47 -5.57 5.62 2.27
N ALA A 48 -6.87 5.49 2.00
CA ALA A 48 -7.89 6.35 2.60
C ALA A 48 -7.91 6.25 4.13
N LYS A 49 -7.68 5.06 4.70
CA LYS A 49 -7.62 4.86 6.16
C LYS A 49 -6.45 5.62 6.80
N MET A 50 -5.31 5.70 6.13
CA MET A 50 -4.13 6.40 6.64
C MET A 50 -4.30 7.92 6.48
N VAL A 51 -4.71 8.38 5.30
CA VAL A 51 -4.89 9.81 5.02
C VAL A 51 -6.03 10.43 5.84
N LYS A 52 -7.13 9.70 6.07
CA LYS A 52 -8.24 10.20 6.91
C LYS A 52 -7.92 10.24 8.41
N LYS A 53 -6.85 9.60 8.85
CA LYS A 53 -6.46 9.54 10.27
C LYS A 53 -5.93 10.89 10.77
N GLU A 54 -5.59 11.82 9.86
CA GLU A 54 -5.13 13.19 10.15
C GLU A 54 -6.28 14.21 10.35
N LYS A 55 -7.36 13.84 11.04
CA LYS A 55 -8.43 14.79 11.41
C LYS A 55 -8.68 14.83 12.91
#